data_AF-A0A9P6JGP9-F1
#
_entry.id   AF-A0A9P6JGP9-F1
#
_cell.length_a   1.000
_cell.length_b   1.000
_cell.length_c   1.000
_cell.angle_alpha   90.00
_cell.angle_beta   90.00
_cell.angle_gamma   90.00
#
_symmetry.space_group_name_H-M   'P 1'
#
loop_
_entity.id
_entity.type
_entity.pdbx_description
1 polymer ?
#
loop_
_entity_poly.entity_id
_entity_poly.type
_entity_poly.pdbx_seq_one_letter_code
_entity_poly.pdbx_strand_id
1 'polypeptide(L)'
;MPSPSERAIIREVWADNLEQEMVLLRELIDYYPYLSMDTEFPGVVARPIGTFRTSADYQYQTLRCNVDLLKMIQLGVTFADEDGNVPKDTCTWQFNFKFSLDDDMYAPDAIELLAKSGINFQRHEEYGIDVHHFGELLVSSGFVLFEDVKWISFHGGYDFGYLLKILTCSPLPALEDDFFELLKTFFPCIYDIKFLMKSCKNLKGGLQELANDLEVVRIGPQHQAGSDSLLTCSAFFKMRQIFFDDIIDDSKYLGYLYGLGSAKNNSFLIKRNGVQFSSEAGNLLNKNSFKYSGLANKKTIDISAAPSGRGVVLATKKSSVPAFKPSKAINKVTLTKGVRKSARSVAGLTRSGYRADLRKVK
;
A
#
# COMPACT_ATOMS: atom_id res chain seq x y z
N MET A 1 -7.40 35.86 -7.44
CA MET A 1 -5.96 35.77 -7.79
C MET A 1 -5.21 35.61 -6.48
N PRO A 2 -4.48 34.51 -6.26
CA PRO A 2 -3.66 34.36 -5.04
C PRO A 2 -2.63 35.49 -4.96
N SER A 3 -2.30 35.89 -3.73
CA SER A 3 -1.33 36.94 -3.44
C SER A 3 0.07 36.57 -3.96
N PRO A 4 0.93 37.56 -4.28
CA PRO A 4 2.30 37.31 -4.71
C PRO A 4 3.13 36.46 -3.73
N SER A 5 2.81 36.51 -2.42
CA SER A 5 3.45 35.68 -1.39
C SER A 5 3.00 34.21 -1.42
N GLU A 6 1.75 33.92 -1.80
CA GLU A 6 1.26 32.55 -1.95
C GLU A 6 1.84 31.85 -3.19
N ARG A 7 2.18 32.63 -4.23
CA ARG A 7 2.87 32.11 -5.44
C ARG A 7 4.34 31.76 -5.23
N ALA A 8 4.97 32.25 -4.17
CA ALA A 8 6.38 31.94 -3.87
C ALA A 8 6.56 30.53 -3.27
N ILE A 9 5.50 30.00 -2.66
CA ILE A 9 5.53 28.78 -1.84
C ILE A 9 5.50 27.50 -2.70
N ILE A 10 4.71 27.51 -3.77
CA ILE A 10 4.56 26.37 -4.71
C ILE A 10 5.27 26.71 -6.02
N ARG A 11 6.30 25.93 -6.34
CA ARG A 11 7.13 26.12 -7.52
C ARG A 11 6.75 25.14 -8.62
N GLU A 12 6.39 25.69 -9.76
CA GLU A 12 6.07 24.92 -10.96
C GLU A 12 7.35 24.36 -11.62
N VAL A 13 7.35 23.05 -11.86
CA VAL A 13 8.44 22.35 -12.54
C VAL A 13 7.94 21.78 -13.86
N TRP A 14 8.65 22.10 -14.92
CA TRP A 14 8.43 21.70 -16.31
C TRP A 14 9.74 21.12 -16.87
N ALA A 15 9.73 20.67 -18.13
CA ALA A 15 10.89 20.03 -18.72
C ALA A 15 12.14 20.94 -18.78
N ASP A 16 11.94 22.26 -18.93
CA ASP A 16 13.02 23.25 -19.10
C ASP A 16 13.76 23.60 -17.80
N ASN A 17 13.10 23.48 -16.64
CA ASN A 17 13.72 23.76 -15.33
C ASN A 17 13.89 22.52 -14.44
N LEU A 18 13.48 21.32 -14.87
CA LEU A 18 13.54 20.10 -14.07
C LEU A 18 14.90 19.86 -13.41
N GLU A 19 15.99 19.90 -14.18
CA GLU A 19 17.32 19.63 -13.63
C GLU A 19 17.77 20.68 -12.62
N GLN A 20 17.46 21.95 -12.88
CA GLN A 20 17.78 23.05 -11.97
C GLN A 20 17.08 22.87 -10.63
N GLU A 21 15.79 22.53 -10.64
CA GLU A 21 15.03 22.29 -9.42
C GLU A 21 15.53 21.04 -8.68
N MET A 22 15.83 19.96 -9.40
CA MET A 22 16.34 18.73 -8.81
C MET A 22 17.69 18.90 -8.12
N VAL A 23 18.53 19.87 -8.54
CA VAL A 23 19.77 20.23 -7.82
C VAL A 23 19.46 20.84 -6.46
N LEU A 24 18.56 21.83 -6.41
CA LEU A 24 18.16 22.49 -5.15
C LEU A 24 17.54 21.48 -4.16
N LEU A 25 16.70 20.62 -4.70
CA LEU A 25 15.98 19.59 -4.00
C LEU A 25 16.89 18.54 -3.35
N ARG A 26 18.00 18.17 -3.99
CA ARG A 26 19.03 17.27 -3.43
C ARG A 26 19.74 17.86 -2.21
N GLU A 27 19.88 19.19 -2.14
CA GLU A 27 20.45 19.84 -0.95
C GLU A 27 19.40 19.97 0.16
N LEU A 28 18.13 20.11 -0.21
CA LEU A 28 17.04 20.36 0.73
C LEU A 28 16.67 19.14 1.58
N ILE A 29 16.75 17.94 1.00
CA ILE A 29 16.35 16.70 1.66
C ILE A 29 17.13 16.41 2.95
N ASP A 30 18.40 16.84 3.02
CA ASP A 30 19.26 16.68 4.20
C ASP A 30 18.76 17.47 5.42
N TYR A 31 18.01 18.55 5.20
CA TYR A 31 17.47 19.41 6.25
C TYR A 31 15.98 19.18 6.50
N TYR A 32 15.24 18.76 5.46
CA TYR A 32 13.79 18.60 5.48
C TYR A 32 13.39 17.20 4.98
N PRO A 33 13.65 16.15 5.77
CA PRO A 33 13.50 14.75 5.34
C PRO A 33 12.04 14.24 5.36
N TYR A 34 11.06 15.08 5.70
CA TYR A 34 9.65 14.72 5.61
C TYR A 34 9.07 15.19 4.28
N LEU A 35 8.73 14.24 3.41
CA LEU A 35 8.19 14.48 2.07
C LEU A 35 6.70 14.18 2.04
N SER A 36 5.87 15.22 2.08
CA SER A 36 4.45 15.06 1.84
C SER A 36 4.16 15.10 0.35
N MET A 37 3.28 14.24 -0.12
CA MET A 37 3.06 14.07 -1.55
C MET A 37 1.60 13.85 -1.91
N ASP A 38 1.27 14.16 -3.15
CA ASP A 38 -0.02 13.87 -3.80
C ASP A 38 0.19 13.78 -5.32
N THR A 39 -0.68 13.09 -6.05
CA THR A 39 -0.62 13.01 -7.52
C THR A 39 -1.95 13.31 -8.18
N GLU A 40 -1.89 13.91 -9.37
CA GLU A 40 -3.04 14.03 -10.25
C GLU A 40 -2.85 13.11 -11.46
N PHE A 41 -3.90 12.35 -11.77
CA PHE A 41 -3.89 11.35 -12.85
C PHE A 41 -5.31 11.23 -13.45
N PRO A 42 -5.45 10.64 -14.65
CA PRO A 42 -6.70 10.73 -15.42
C PRO A 42 -7.79 9.74 -14.95
N GLY A 43 -7.87 9.51 -13.64
CA GLY A 43 -8.90 8.69 -13.01
C GLY A 43 -8.73 7.19 -13.21
N VAL A 44 -9.86 6.50 -13.35
CA VAL A 44 -9.95 5.02 -13.44
C VAL A 44 -10.81 4.67 -14.64
N VAL A 45 -10.23 3.96 -15.61
CA VAL A 45 -10.88 3.60 -16.88
C VAL A 45 -11.20 2.11 -16.98
N ALA A 46 -10.57 1.27 -16.16
CA ALA A 46 -10.69 -0.18 -16.22
C ALA A 46 -11.04 -0.79 -14.86
N ARG A 47 -11.77 -1.91 -14.90
CA ARG A 47 -11.96 -2.80 -13.74
C ARG A 47 -11.45 -4.19 -14.09
N PRO A 48 -10.70 -4.84 -13.20
CA PRO A 48 -10.14 -6.16 -13.49
C PRO A 48 -11.27 -7.20 -13.52
N ILE A 49 -11.26 -8.06 -14.54
CA ILE A 49 -12.21 -9.15 -14.69
C ILE A 49 -11.62 -10.41 -14.07
N GLY A 50 -12.34 -11.04 -13.14
CA GLY A 50 -11.89 -12.27 -12.52
C GLY A 50 -12.51 -12.54 -11.15
N THR A 51 -12.03 -13.61 -10.51
CA THR A 51 -12.37 -13.95 -9.12
C THR A 51 -11.24 -13.53 -8.19
N PHE A 52 -11.55 -12.70 -7.20
CA PHE A 52 -10.58 -12.14 -6.26
C PHE A 52 -10.76 -12.79 -4.88
N ARG A 53 -9.65 -12.95 -4.15
CA ARG A 53 -9.67 -13.67 -2.87
C ARG A 53 -10.23 -12.82 -1.74
N THR A 54 -9.96 -11.52 -1.77
CA THR A 54 -10.37 -10.55 -0.76
C THR A 54 -10.74 -9.23 -1.44
N SER A 55 -11.39 -8.34 -0.68
CA SER A 55 -11.64 -6.97 -1.15
C SER A 55 -10.33 -6.21 -1.40
N ALA A 56 -9.30 -6.45 -0.58
CA ALA A 56 -7.99 -5.81 -0.73
C ALA A 56 -7.30 -6.26 -2.03
N ASP A 57 -7.36 -7.56 -2.35
CA ASP A 57 -6.85 -8.12 -3.60
C ASP A 57 -7.57 -7.48 -4.81
N TYR A 58 -8.89 -7.32 -4.77
CA TYR A 58 -9.63 -6.60 -5.82
C TYR A 58 -9.20 -5.13 -5.95
N GLN A 59 -9.00 -4.45 -4.81
CA GLN A 59 -8.55 -3.05 -4.78
C GLN A 59 -7.15 -2.91 -5.40
N TYR A 60 -6.21 -3.77 -5.02
CA TYR A 60 -4.88 -3.81 -5.59
C TYR A 60 -4.90 -4.10 -7.09
N GLN A 61 -5.65 -5.11 -7.55
CA GLN A 61 -5.73 -5.42 -8.98
C GLN A 61 -6.40 -4.29 -9.79
N THR A 62 -7.32 -3.54 -9.17
CA THR A 62 -7.92 -2.35 -9.80
C THR A 62 -6.88 -1.25 -9.95
N LEU A 63 -6.13 -0.96 -8.89
CA LEU A 63 -5.03 0.00 -8.92
C LEU A 63 -4.00 -0.39 -9.99
N ARG A 64 -3.48 -1.62 -9.91
CA ARG A 64 -2.47 -2.14 -10.84
C ARG A 64 -2.87 -1.93 -12.30
N CYS A 65 -4.07 -2.39 -12.66
CA CYS A 65 -4.56 -2.31 -14.03
C CYS A 65 -4.63 -0.86 -14.54
N ASN A 66 -5.07 0.10 -13.71
CA ASN A 66 -5.20 1.48 -14.14
C ASN A 66 -3.86 2.21 -14.14
N VAL A 67 -3.02 2.02 -13.12
CA VAL A 67 -1.68 2.62 -13.09
C VAL A 67 -0.83 2.14 -14.25
N ASP A 68 -0.90 0.87 -14.63
CA ASP A 68 -0.17 0.34 -15.79
C ASP A 68 -0.65 0.97 -17.11
N LEU A 69 -1.97 1.17 -17.27
CA LEU A 69 -2.57 1.72 -18.49
C LEU A 69 -2.44 3.24 -18.64
N LEU A 70 -2.50 3.98 -17.53
CA LEU A 70 -2.63 5.43 -17.54
C LEU A 70 -1.28 6.12 -17.24
N LYS A 71 -1.20 7.41 -17.57
CA LYS A 71 -0.04 8.27 -17.27
C LYS A 71 -0.36 9.24 -16.14
N MET A 72 0.62 9.55 -15.30
CA MET A 72 0.53 10.60 -14.29
C MET A 72 0.52 11.97 -14.98
N ILE A 73 -0.21 12.95 -14.44
CA ILE A 73 -0.30 14.32 -14.96
C ILE A 73 0.51 15.27 -14.07
N GLN A 74 0.37 15.18 -12.75
CA GLN A 74 1.16 15.96 -11.80
C GLN A 74 1.63 15.13 -10.60
N LEU A 75 2.75 15.57 -10.02
CA LEU A 75 3.22 15.16 -8.69
C LEU A 75 3.49 16.43 -7.87
N GLY A 76 2.97 16.48 -6.66
CA GLY A 76 3.32 17.49 -5.67
C GLY A 76 4.22 16.90 -4.61
N VAL A 77 5.27 17.62 -4.24
CA VAL A 77 6.14 17.25 -3.11
C VAL A 77 6.37 18.47 -2.23
N THR A 78 6.02 18.36 -0.95
CA THR A 78 6.27 19.37 0.08
C THR A 78 7.29 18.87 1.09
N PHE A 79 8.26 19.73 1.40
CA PHE A 79 9.38 19.46 2.31
C PHE A 79 9.11 20.03 3.69
N ALA A 80 9.35 19.23 4.72
CA ALA A 80 9.31 19.64 6.11
C ALA A 80 10.40 18.93 6.95
N ASP A 81 10.74 19.50 8.10
CA ASP A 81 11.61 18.88 9.09
C ASP A 81 10.81 18.02 10.09
N GLU A 82 11.48 17.45 11.08
CA GLU A 82 10.88 16.60 12.12
C GLU A 82 9.78 17.32 12.92
N ASP A 83 9.85 18.64 13.04
CA ASP A 83 8.92 19.47 13.81
C ASP A 83 7.81 20.06 12.93
N GLY A 84 7.84 19.82 11.62
CA GLY A 84 6.87 20.33 10.66
C GLY A 84 7.18 21.75 10.17
N ASN A 85 8.39 22.26 10.43
CA ASN A 85 8.83 23.51 9.83
C ASN A 85 9.17 23.28 8.35
N VAL A 86 8.73 24.22 7.52
CA VAL A 86 8.97 24.20 6.08
C VAL A 86 10.03 25.23 5.69
N PRO A 87 10.72 25.08 4.55
CA PRO A 87 11.59 26.11 4.01
C PRO A 87 10.85 27.44 3.81
N LYS A 88 11.50 28.57 4.11
CA LYS A 88 10.83 29.89 4.21
C LYS A 88 10.32 30.45 2.87
N ASP A 89 11.01 30.17 1.78
CA ASP A 89 10.71 30.78 0.48
C ASP A 89 9.82 29.85 -0.36
N THR A 90 10.33 28.69 -0.73
CA THR A 90 9.62 27.65 -1.48
C THR A 90 9.71 26.35 -0.70
N CYS A 91 8.56 25.78 -0.34
CA CYS A 91 8.51 24.49 0.36
C CYS A 91 7.89 23.38 -0.49
N THR A 92 7.25 23.72 -1.61
CA THR A 92 6.48 22.78 -2.41
C THR A 92 6.88 22.87 -3.87
N TRP A 93 7.08 21.71 -4.51
CA TRP A 93 7.34 21.60 -5.94
C TRP A 93 6.19 20.84 -6.60
N GLN A 94 5.66 21.41 -7.68
CA GLN A 94 4.63 20.83 -8.52
C GLN A 94 5.24 20.43 -9.85
N PHE A 95 5.50 19.13 -10.02
CA PHE A 95 6.02 18.57 -11.26
C PHE A 95 4.88 18.32 -12.24
N ASN A 96 5.01 18.89 -13.44
CA ASN A 96 4.01 18.79 -14.50
C ASN A 96 4.51 17.85 -15.59
N PHE A 97 3.89 16.68 -15.73
CA PHE A 97 4.34 15.62 -16.65
C PHE A 97 3.72 15.75 -18.03
N LYS A 98 4.41 15.22 -19.03
CA LYS A 98 3.92 15.19 -20.40
C LYS A 98 2.66 14.32 -20.52
N PHE A 99 1.59 14.92 -21.06
CA PHE A 99 0.30 14.27 -21.24
C PHE A 99 -0.41 14.85 -22.46
N SER A 100 -0.98 14.01 -23.32
CA SER A 100 -1.74 14.43 -24.51
C SER A 100 -3.16 13.88 -24.46
N LEU A 101 -4.15 14.76 -24.67
CA LEU A 101 -5.56 14.34 -24.77
C LEU A 101 -5.88 13.60 -26.07
N ASP A 102 -5.01 13.70 -27.07
CA ASP A 102 -5.21 13.02 -28.35
C ASP A 102 -4.63 11.59 -28.32
N ASP A 103 -3.52 11.39 -27.60
CA ASP A 103 -2.79 10.11 -27.59
C ASP A 103 -3.04 9.26 -26.33
N ASP A 104 -3.30 9.87 -25.17
CA ASP A 104 -3.34 9.17 -23.88
C ASP A 104 -4.75 8.76 -23.46
N MET A 105 -4.88 7.63 -22.78
CA MET A 105 -6.16 7.20 -22.21
C MET A 105 -6.52 8.01 -20.96
N TYR A 106 -7.81 8.29 -20.80
CA TYR A 106 -8.33 8.99 -19.62
C TYR A 106 -9.82 8.74 -19.35
N ALA A 107 -10.25 9.00 -18.12
CA ALA A 107 -11.66 9.12 -17.77
C ALA A 107 -12.14 10.57 -18.04
N PRO A 108 -13.19 10.79 -18.86
CA PRO A 108 -13.65 12.13 -19.22
C PRO A 108 -13.97 13.03 -18.02
N ASP A 109 -14.66 12.49 -17.01
CA ASP A 109 -15.04 13.23 -15.80
C ASP A 109 -13.81 13.71 -15.01
N ALA A 110 -12.72 12.94 -15.01
CA ALA A 110 -11.47 13.30 -14.34
C ALA A 110 -10.78 14.47 -15.07
N ILE A 111 -10.70 14.42 -16.40
CA ILE A 111 -10.13 15.50 -17.20
C ILE A 111 -10.94 16.79 -17.04
N GLU A 112 -12.27 16.71 -17.03
CA GLU A 112 -13.13 17.88 -16.81
C GLU A 112 -12.89 18.50 -15.43
N LEU A 113 -12.77 17.68 -14.39
CA LEU A 113 -12.46 18.14 -13.03
C LEU A 113 -11.09 18.83 -12.97
N LEU A 114 -10.06 18.21 -13.55
CA LEU A 114 -8.70 18.75 -13.58
C LEU A 114 -8.62 20.06 -14.37
N ALA A 115 -9.28 20.14 -15.52
CA ALA A 115 -9.37 21.36 -16.32
C ALA A 115 -10.04 22.50 -15.53
N LYS A 116 -11.14 22.21 -14.82
CA LYS A 116 -11.81 23.19 -13.94
C LYS A 116 -10.93 23.63 -12.76
N SER A 117 -10.03 22.76 -12.32
CA SER A 117 -9.08 23.02 -11.23
C SER A 117 -7.84 23.78 -11.69
N GLY A 118 -7.73 24.08 -13.00
CA GLY A 118 -6.71 24.94 -13.57
C GLY A 118 -5.58 24.22 -14.30
N ILE A 119 -5.69 22.91 -14.54
CA ILE A 119 -4.72 22.16 -15.34
C ILE A 119 -4.80 22.59 -16.81
N ASN A 120 -3.67 23.03 -17.36
CA ASN A 120 -3.54 23.40 -18.77
C ASN A 120 -2.95 22.23 -19.57
N PHE A 121 -3.81 21.37 -20.11
CA PHE A 121 -3.38 20.18 -20.86
C PHE A 121 -2.53 20.48 -22.09
N GLN A 122 -2.77 21.59 -22.79
CA GLN A 122 -1.92 22.00 -23.91
C GLN A 122 -0.48 22.25 -23.45
N ARG A 123 -0.31 22.87 -22.28
CA ARG A 123 1.03 23.10 -21.71
C ARG A 123 1.69 21.80 -21.27
N HIS A 124 0.94 20.84 -20.72
CA HIS A 124 1.46 19.49 -20.42
C HIS A 124 1.95 18.78 -21.68
N GLU A 125 1.23 18.88 -22.78
CA GLU A 125 1.63 18.27 -24.04
C GLU A 125 2.92 18.88 -24.62
N GLU A 126 3.03 20.22 -24.59
CA GLU A 126 4.16 20.96 -25.18
C GLU A 126 5.41 20.99 -24.29
N TYR A 127 5.26 21.17 -22.97
CA TYR A 127 6.36 21.46 -22.03
C TYR A 127 6.44 20.48 -20.85
N GLY A 128 5.59 19.46 -20.81
CA GLY A 128 5.56 18.50 -19.72
C GLY A 128 6.84 17.68 -19.61
N ILE A 129 7.18 17.33 -18.37
CA ILE A 129 8.33 16.52 -18.02
C ILE A 129 8.18 15.11 -18.58
N ASP A 130 9.25 14.58 -19.18
CA ASP A 130 9.34 13.16 -19.48
C ASP A 130 9.47 12.35 -18.19
N VAL A 131 8.57 11.37 -18.00
CA VAL A 131 8.51 10.58 -16.76
C VAL A 131 9.77 9.73 -16.53
N HIS A 132 10.47 9.32 -17.59
CA HIS A 132 11.69 8.53 -17.46
C HIS A 132 12.88 9.41 -17.05
N HIS A 133 12.99 10.62 -17.61
CA HIS A 133 14.00 11.60 -17.16
C HIS A 133 13.78 11.99 -15.69
N PHE A 134 12.53 12.22 -15.28
CA PHE A 134 12.22 12.43 -13.86
C PHE A 134 12.61 11.21 -13.00
N GLY A 135 12.26 10.00 -13.44
CA GLY A 135 12.60 8.75 -12.73
C GLY A 135 14.11 8.58 -12.52
N GLU A 136 14.92 8.88 -13.55
CA GLU A 136 16.39 8.87 -13.46
C GLU A 136 16.91 9.82 -12.37
N LEU A 137 16.40 11.05 -12.36
CA LEU A 137 16.81 12.07 -11.37
C LEU A 137 16.33 11.71 -9.96
N LEU A 138 15.15 11.11 -9.82
CA LEU A 138 14.56 10.73 -8.54
C LEU A 138 15.35 9.59 -7.86
N VAL A 139 15.82 8.59 -8.62
CA VAL A 139 16.60 7.46 -8.05
C VAL A 139 17.88 7.94 -7.37
N SER A 140 18.49 9.02 -7.88
CA SER A 140 19.75 9.58 -7.38
C SER A 140 19.57 10.84 -6.52
N SER A 141 18.33 11.21 -6.17
CA SER A 141 18.05 12.47 -5.48
C SER A 141 18.22 12.45 -3.96
N GLY A 142 18.31 11.26 -3.36
CA GLY A 142 18.22 11.10 -1.90
C GLY A 142 16.79 10.88 -1.39
N PHE A 143 15.76 10.95 -2.23
CA PHE A 143 14.36 10.89 -1.76
C PHE A 143 13.85 9.48 -1.51
N VAL A 144 14.44 8.51 -2.19
CA VAL A 144 14.04 7.10 -2.21
C VAL A 144 15.22 6.23 -1.84
N LEU A 145 14.97 5.02 -1.33
CA LEU A 145 15.97 4.04 -0.87
C LEU A 145 16.65 4.39 0.47
N PHE A 146 16.26 5.50 1.12
CA PHE A 146 16.83 5.96 2.38
C PHE A 146 15.81 5.81 3.53
N GLU A 147 16.28 5.33 4.69
CA GLU A 147 15.44 5.04 5.87
C GLU A 147 15.14 6.28 6.74
N ASP A 148 15.93 7.34 6.57
CA ASP A 148 15.76 8.62 7.27
C ASP A 148 14.75 9.55 6.57
N VAL A 149 14.43 9.31 5.29
CA VAL A 149 13.39 10.04 4.56
C VAL A 149 12.01 9.46 4.83
N LYS A 150 11.10 10.30 5.31
CA LYS A 150 9.74 9.93 5.72
C LYS A 150 8.73 10.47 4.72
N TRP A 151 8.10 9.57 3.96
CA TRP A 151 7.05 9.93 3.02
C TRP A 151 5.69 10.00 3.70
N ILE A 152 4.93 11.05 3.43
CA ILE A 152 3.58 11.28 3.93
C ILE A 152 2.63 11.37 2.74
N SER A 153 1.53 10.63 2.80
CA SER A 153 0.49 10.66 1.77
C SER A 153 -0.90 10.71 2.38
N PHE A 154 -1.92 10.97 1.56
CA PHE A 154 -3.32 10.81 1.95
C PHE A 154 -4.00 9.84 0.99
N HIS A 155 -4.36 8.64 1.45
CA HIS A 155 -4.96 7.61 0.60
C HIS A 155 -4.04 7.22 -0.57
N GLY A 156 -2.75 7.05 -0.27
CA GLY A 156 -1.64 7.11 -1.24
C GLY A 156 -1.45 5.89 -2.13
N GLY A 157 -2.44 5.01 -2.25
CA GLY A 157 -2.31 3.77 -3.01
C GLY A 157 -1.89 4.01 -4.46
N TYR A 158 -2.67 4.79 -5.19
CA TYR A 158 -2.39 5.11 -6.59
C TYR A 158 -1.12 5.95 -6.74
N ASP A 159 -0.91 6.91 -5.84
CA ASP A 159 0.26 7.79 -5.82
C ASP A 159 1.57 7.00 -5.80
N PHE A 160 1.73 6.11 -4.82
CA PHE A 160 2.89 5.23 -4.73
C PHE A 160 2.93 4.22 -5.87
N GLY A 161 1.78 3.77 -6.38
CA GLY A 161 1.70 2.94 -7.57
C GLY A 161 2.37 3.60 -8.78
N TYR A 162 2.04 4.86 -9.06
CA TYR A 162 2.65 5.59 -10.17
C TYR A 162 4.14 5.85 -9.95
N LEU A 163 4.54 6.28 -8.75
CA LEU A 163 5.96 6.48 -8.44
C LEU A 163 6.76 5.19 -8.62
N LEU A 164 6.24 4.05 -8.16
CA LEU A 164 6.91 2.76 -8.30
C LEU A 164 6.99 2.32 -9.78
N LYS A 165 5.93 2.55 -10.57
CA LYS A 165 5.95 2.35 -12.03
C LYS A 165 7.06 3.17 -12.70
N ILE A 166 7.20 4.44 -12.32
CA ILE A 166 8.23 5.35 -12.85
C ILE A 166 9.64 4.86 -12.45
N LEU A 167 9.86 4.60 -11.16
CA LEU A 167 11.17 4.19 -10.61
C LEU A 167 11.66 2.84 -11.16
N THR A 168 10.73 1.92 -11.46
CA THR A 168 11.06 0.58 -11.97
C THR A 168 11.04 0.47 -13.48
N CYS A 169 10.53 1.50 -14.18
CA CYS A 169 10.27 1.49 -15.62
C CYS A 169 9.54 0.20 -16.08
N SER A 170 8.68 -0.36 -15.23
CA SER A 170 8.07 -1.67 -15.41
C SER A 170 6.60 -1.65 -14.97
N PRO A 171 5.75 -2.55 -15.51
CA PRO A 171 4.43 -2.77 -14.98
C PRO A 171 4.47 -3.15 -13.50
N LEU A 172 3.47 -2.74 -12.74
CA LEU A 172 3.37 -3.06 -11.32
C LEU A 172 3.31 -4.58 -11.08
N PRO A 173 3.85 -5.08 -9.95
CA PRO A 173 3.88 -6.50 -9.63
C PRO A 173 2.52 -7.19 -9.71
N ALA A 174 2.52 -8.50 -9.98
CA ALA A 174 1.25 -9.21 -10.16
C ALA A 174 0.49 -9.48 -8.85
N LEU A 175 1.24 -9.65 -7.76
CA LEU A 175 0.73 -9.93 -6.44
C LEU A 175 0.92 -8.71 -5.54
N GLU A 176 -0.07 -8.45 -4.69
CA GLU A 176 -0.04 -7.35 -3.72
C GLU A 176 1.17 -7.46 -2.78
N ASP A 177 1.53 -8.68 -2.34
CA ASP A 177 2.69 -8.89 -1.46
C ASP A 177 4.00 -8.45 -2.15
N ASP A 178 4.20 -8.80 -3.43
CA ASP A 178 5.38 -8.41 -4.21
C ASP A 178 5.45 -6.88 -4.41
N PHE A 179 4.30 -6.23 -4.55
CA PHE A 179 4.21 -4.78 -4.59
C PHE A 179 4.67 -4.14 -3.28
N PHE A 180 4.22 -4.63 -2.13
CA PHE A 180 4.65 -4.09 -0.84
C PHE A 180 6.14 -4.37 -0.54
N GLU A 181 6.67 -5.51 -0.98
CA GLU A 181 8.12 -5.79 -0.87
C GLU A 181 8.95 -4.78 -1.69
N LEU A 182 8.52 -4.51 -2.91
CA LEU A 182 9.18 -3.53 -3.78
C LEU A 182 9.00 -2.09 -3.29
N LEU A 183 7.78 -1.75 -2.87
CA LEU A 183 7.45 -0.45 -2.30
C LEU A 183 8.32 -0.14 -1.09
N LYS A 184 8.46 -1.10 -0.15
CA LYS A 184 9.31 -0.94 1.04
C LYS A 184 10.78 -0.72 0.69
N THR A 185 11.24 -1.25 -0.43
CA THR A 185 12.63 -1.05 -0.88
C THR A 185 12.86 0.41 -1.28
N PHE A 186 11.96 0.99 -2.08
CA PHE A 186 12.08 2.38 -2.53
C PHE A 186 11.63 3.41 -1.48
N PHE A 187 10.66 3.07 -0.64
CA PHE A 187 10.05 3.95 0.34
C PHE A 187 10.00 3.24 1.70
N PRO A 188 11.12 3.18 2.44
CA PRO A 188 11.18 2.44 3.70
C PRO A 188 10.23 2.99 4.77
N CYS A 189 10.01 4.31 4.75
CA CYS A 189 9.19 5.00 5.74
C CYS A 189 8.02 5.74 5.08
N ILE A 190 6.82 5.17 5.19
CA ILE A 190 5.56 5.77 4.69
C ILE A 190 4.55 5.93 5.82
N TYR A 191 3.92 7.10 5.88
CA TYR A 191 2.72 7.37 6.67
C TYR A 191 1.55 7.80 5.80
N ASP A 192 0.52 6.97 5.71
CA ASP A 192 -0.74 7.34 5.06
C ASP A 192 -1.71 7.94 6.08
N ILE A 193 -1.95 9.25 5.99
CA ILE A 193 -2.85 10.00 6.87
C ILE A 193 -4.23 9.33 6.95
N LYS A 194 -4.76 8.86 5.82
CA LYS A 194 -6.08 8.22 5.76
C LYS A 194 -6.10 6.91 6.56
N PHE A 195 -4.97 6.22 6.64
CA PHE A 195 -4.80 5.06 7.51
C PHE A 195 -4.70 5.47 8.99
N LEU A 196 -3.90 6.49 9.31
CA LEU A 196 -3.76 7.04 10.68
C LEU A 196 -5.11 7.51 11.26
N MET A 197 -5.94 8.17 10.45
CA MET A 197 -7.28 8.63 10.82
C MET A 197 -8.17 7.51 11.39
N LYS A 198 -7.94 6.24 11.04
CA LYS A 198 -8.71 5.10 11.61
C LYS A 198 -8.56 4.98 13.13
N SER A 199 -7.45 5.49 13.69
CA SER A 199 -7.22 5.50 15.14
C SER A 199 -7.59 6.84 15.79
N CYS A 200 -8.01 7.84 15.01
CA CYS A 200 -8.42 9.15 15.50
C CYS A 200 -9.95 9.18 15.60
N LYS A 201 -10.48 9.42 16.81
CA LYS A 201 -11.93 9.55 16.98
C LYS A 201 -12.42 10.80 16.23
N ASN A 202 -13.55 10.68 15.54
CA ASN A 202 -14.25 11.76 14.83
C ASN A 202 -13.62 12.27 13.54
N LEU A 203 -12.42 11.84 13.14
CA LEU A 203 -11.87 12.19 11.83
C LEU A 203 -12.38 11.22 10.75
N LYS A 204 -13.06 11.75 9.73
CA LYS A 204 -13.56 11.02 8.56
C LYS A 204 -13.44 11.92 7.32
N GLY A 205 -13.77 11.37 6.15
CA GLY A 205 -13.89 12.22 4.97
C GLY A 205 -12.62 12.45 4.14
N GLY A 206 -12.70 13.26 3.10
CA GLY A 206 -11.59 13.59 2.20
C GLY A 206 -10.52 14.48 2.83
N LEU A 207 -9.44 14.76 2.10
CA LEU A 207 -8.34 15.61 2.58
C LEU A 207 -8.82 17.01 2.97
N GLN A 208 -9.73 17.59 2.18
CA GLN A 208 -10.31 18.91 2.49
C GLN A 208 -11.18 18.89 3.74
N GLU A 209 -11.94 17.82 3.98
CA GLU A 209 -12.77 17.68 5.19
C GLU A 209 -11.87 17.53 6.42
N LEU A 210 -10.80 16.72 6.32
CA LEU A 210 -9.79 16.62 7.36
C LEU A 210 -9.13 17.98 7.67
N ALA A 211 -8.75 18.73 6.63
CA ALA A 211 -8.15 20.04 6.83
C ALA A 211 -9.08 21.01 7.56
N ASN A 212 -10.38 20.99 7.23
CA ASN A 212 -11.38 21.79 7.93
C ASN A 212 -11.50 21.37 9.41
N ASP A 213 -11.56 20.07 9.69
CA ASP A 213 -11.64 19.53 11.07
C ASP A 213 -10.40 19.86 11.91
N LEU A 214 -9.22 19.99 11.28
CA LEU A 214 -7.95 20.34 11.92
C LEU A 214 -7.67 21.85 11.93
N GLU A 215 -8.58 22.67 11.39
CA GLU A 215 -8.42 24.12 11.23
C GLU A 215 -7.15 24.51 10.43
N VAL A 216 -6.81 23.70 9.42
CA VAL A 216 -5.70 23.93 8.50
C VAL A 216 -6.20 24.63 7.23
N VAL A 217 -5.55 25.73 6.87
CA VAL A 217 -5.90 26.52 5.69
C VAL A 217 -5.13 26.03 4.47
N ARG A 218 -5.83 25.80 3.36
CA ARG A 218 -5.24 25.46 2.07
C ARG A 218 -4.53 26.68 1.46
N ILE A 219 -3.36 26.44 0.90
CA ILE A 219 -2.61 27.39 0.08
C ILE A 219 -2.48 26.79 -1.33
N GLY A 220 -2.93 27.54 -2.34
CA GLY A 220 -2.95 27.09 -3.73
C GLY A 220 -4.29 26.51 -4.18
N PRO A 221 -4.42 26.15 -5.47
CA PRO A 221 -5.65 25.63 -6.05
C PRO A 221 -5.98 24.22 -5.51
N GLN A 222 -7.24 23.93 -5.23
CA GLN A 222 -7.67 22.57 -4.87
C GLN A 222 -7.62 21.66 -6.11
N HIS A 223 -7.30 20.37 -5.94
CA HIS A 223 -7.16 19.40 -7.04
C HIS A 223 -6.01 19.75 -7.98
N GLN A 224 -4.90 20.13 -7.36
CA GLN A 224 -3.59 20.20 -8.00
C GLN A 224 -2.56 19.67 -7.01
N ALA A 225 -1.69 18.80 -7.51
CA ALA A 225 -0.85 17.97 -6.67
C ALA A 225 0.04 18.78 -5.70
N GLY A 226 0.56 19.93 -6.13
CA GLY A 226 1.37 20.80 -5.26
C GLY A 226 0.59 21.31 -4.05
N SER A 227 -0.56 21.93 -4.27
CA SER A 227 -1.43 22.44 -3.20
C SER A 227 -1.95 21.32 -2.29
N ASP A 228 -2.31 20.17 -2.86
CA ASP A 228 -2.77 19.01 -2.09
C ASP A 228 -1.65 18.36 -1.28
N SER A 229 -0.40 18.31 -1.78
CA SER A 229 0.77 17.86 -1.02
C SER A 229 1.11 18.79 0.16
N LEU A 230 0.93 20.11 0.00
CA LEU A 230 1.14 21.09 1.05
C LEU A 230 0.06 21.00 2.14
N LEU A 231 -1.19 20.77 1.72
CA LEU A 231 -2.29 20.53 2.65
C LEU A 231 -2.10 19.21 3.40
N THR A 232 -1.62 18.18 2.72
CA THR A 232 -1.23 16.88 3.31
C THR A 232 -0.16 17.07 4.38
N CYS A 233 0.89 17.86 4.11
CA CYS A 233 1.94 18.19 5.08
C CYS A 233 1.37 18.85 6.34
N SER A 234 0.62 19.94 6.12
CA SER A 234 0.05 20.72 7.21
C SER A 234 -0.94 19.90 8.05
N ALA A 235 -1.78 19.09 7.41
CA ALA A 235 -2.70 18.19 8.08
C ALA A 235 -2.00 17.08 8.88
N PHE A 236 -0.91 16.52 8.35
CA PHE A 236 -0.14 15.48 9.04
C PHE A 236 0.44 15.98 10.36
N PHE A 237 1.19 17.09 10.34
CA PHE A 237 1.82 17.61 11.55
C PHE A 237 0.78 18.09 12.57
N LYS A 238 -0.31 18.72 12.10
CA LYS A 238 -1.40 19.12 12.99
C LYS A 238 -2.11 17.92 13.62
N MET A 239 -2.36 16.86 12.85
CA MET A 239 -2.94 15.62 13.35
C MET A 239 -1.99 14.91 14.33
N ARG A 240 -0.69 14.86 14.03
CA ARG A 240 0.35 14.28 14.88
C ARG A 240 0.38 14.96 16.25
N GLN A 241 0.32 16.28 16.27
CA GLN A 241 0.26 17.08 17.49
C GLN A 241 -1.00 16.78 18.33
N ILE A 242 -2.17 16.74 17.70
CA ILE A 242 -3.46 16.63 18.43
C ILE A 242 -3.76 15.21 18.90
N PHE A 243 -3.45 14.19 18.09
CA PHE A 243 -3.94 12.82 18.30
C PHE A 243 -2.84 11.83 18.68
N PHE A 244 -1.57 12.20 18.54
CA PHE A 244 -0.43 11.29 18.70
C PHE A 244 0.65 11.84 19.65
N ASP A 245 0.38 12.93 20.39
CA ASP A 245 1.35 13.54 21.30
C ASP A 245 2.73 13.77 20.64
N ASP A 246 2.71 14.22 19.38
CA ASP A 246 3.87 14.44 18.50
C ASP A 246 4.69 13.19 18.11
N ILE A 247 4.28 11.98 18.52
CA ILE A 247 5.00 10.73 18.27
C ILE A 247 4.09 9.66 17.64
N ILE A 248 4.42 9.21 16.43
CA ILE A 248 3.71 8.13 15.75
C ILE A 248 4.36 6.78 16.06
N ASP A 249 3.56 5.77 16.38
CA ASP A 249 4.05 4.40 16.61
C ASP A 249 4.29 3.66 15.29
N ASP A 250 5.55 3.59 14.88
CA ASP A 250 6.01 2.87 13.68
C ASP A 250 5.49 1.43 13.61
N SER A 251 5.42 0.73 14.75
CA SER A 251 5.01 -0.67 14.79
C SER A 251 3.55 -0.88 14.35
N LYS A 252 2.76 0.20 14.36
CA LYS A 252 1.34 0.21 14.03
C LYS A 252 1.04 0.90 12.71
N TYR A 253 1.78 1.94 12.32
CA TYR A 253 1.41 2.81 11.21
C TYR A 253 2.41 2.83 10.04
N LEU A 254 3.67 2.45 10.25
CA LEU A 254 4.70 2.54 9.22
C LEU A 254 4.42 1.57 8.06
N GLY A 255 4.41 2.10 6.84
CA GLY A 255 4.30 1.31 5.60
C GLY A 255 2.88 0.80 5.28
N TYR A 256 1.86 1.25 6.02
CA TYR A 256 0.47 0.88 5.75
C TYR A 256 -0.22 1.91 4.85
N LEU A 257 -0.73 1.46 3.70
CA LEU A 257 -1.52 2.27 2.78
C LEU A 257 -3.02 2.05 3.00
N TYR A 258 -3.83 3.10 2.93
CA TYR A 258 -5.27 2.96 3.09
C TYR A 258 -5.88 2.17 1.92
N GLY A 259 -6.71 1.17 2.26
CA GLY A 259 -7.44 0.38 1.25
C GLY A 259 -6.59 -0.71 0.58
N LEU A 260 -5.31 -0.80 0.91
CA LEU A 260 -4.39 -1.83 0.46
C LEU A 260 -3.74 -2.51 1.66
N GLY A 261 -3.18 -3.68 1.43
CA GLY A 261 -2.68 -4.55 2.47
C GLY A 261 -3.86 -5.13 3.23
N SER A 262 -4.10 -6.43 3.06
CA SER A 262 -4.87 -7.13 4.07
C SER A 262 -4.17 -6.89 5.40
N ALA A 263 -4.81 -6.18 6.34
CA ALA A 263 -4.43 -6.24 7.73
C ALA A 263 -4.14 -7.71 8.00
N LYS A 264 -2.89 -8.05 8.35
CA LYS A 264 -2.42 -9.43 8.53
C LYS A 264 -3.05 -10.02 9.80
N ASN A 265 -4.36 -9.88 9.94
CA ASN A 265 -5.26 -10.38 10.94
C ASN A 265 -5.55 -11.83 10.57
N ASN A 266 -4.51 -12.66 10.56
CA ASN A 266 -4.73 -14.07 10.80
C ASN A 266 -4.96 -14.18 12.32
N SER A 267 -6.20 -14.46 12.73
CA SER A 267 -6.56 -14.61 14.15
C SER A 267 -5.82 -15.74 14.86
N PHE A 268 -5.16 -16.61 14.09
CA PHE A 268 -4.29 -17.68 14.56
C PHE A 268 -2.81 -17.30 14.49
N LEU A 269 -2.45 -16.07 14.12
CA LEU A 269 -1.05 -15.67 14.04
C LEU A 269 -0.50 -15.40 15.44
N ILE A 270 0.53 -16.16 15.81
CA ILE A 270 1.27 -15.99 17.06
C ILE A 270 2.65 -15.46 16.71
N LYS A 271 2.96 -14.25 17.17
CA LYS A 271 4.28 -13.62 17.05
C LYS A 271 4.92 -13.54 18.42
N ARG A 272 6.11 -14.14 18.61
CA ARG A 272 6.91 -14.06 19.84
C ARG A 272 8.40 -14.13 19.50
N ASN A 273 9.21 -13.25 20.11
CA ASN A 273 10.68 -13.25 20.00
C ASN A 273 11.21 -13.32 18.56
N GLY A 274 10.64 -12.51 17.65
CA GLY A 274 11.06 -12.46 16.24
C GLY A 274 10.65 -13.67 15.39
N VAL A 275 9.92 -14.64 15.96
CA VAL A 275 9.42 -15.81 15.22
C VAL A 275 7.91 -15.71 15.04
N GLN A 276 7.45 -16.07 13.84
CA GLN A 276 6.05 -16.03 13.44
C GLN A 276 5.52 -17.45 13.16
N PHE A 277 4.52 -17.87 13.93
CA PHE A 277 3.82 -19.14 13.77
C PHE A 277 2.31 -18.94 13.61
N SER A 278 1.63 -19.91 13.02
CA SER A 278 0.17 -19.98 12.95
C SER A 278 -0.34 -21.12 13.82
N SER A 279 -1.29 -20.83 14.71
CA SER A 279 -2.01 -21.78 15.57
C SER A 279 -3.30 -22.32 14.94
N GLU A 280 -3.39 -22.23 13.61
CA GLU A 280 -4.56 -22.65 12.85
C GLU A 280 -4.73 -24.17 12.89
N ALA A 281 -5.95 -24.64 13.15
CA ALA A 281 -6.26 -26.07 13.14
C ALA A 281 -5.97 -26.70 11.76
N GLY A 282 -5.25 -27.82 11.74
CA GLY A 282 -4.82 -28.48 10.51
C GLY A 282 -3.57 -27.90 9.83
N ASN A 283 -2.94 -26.88 10.42
CA ASN A 283 -1.62 -26.41 10.02
C ASN A 283 -0.51 -27.10 10.82
N LEU A 284 -0.23 -28.37 10.51
CA LEU A 284 0.74 -29.20 11.23
C LEU A 284 2.20 -28.68 11.22
N LEU A 285 2.52 -27.69 10.39
CA LEU A 285 3.86 -27.07 10.36
C LEU A 285 3.89 -25.71 11.05
N ASN A 286 2.73 -25.23 11.52
CA ASN A 286 2.54 -23.94 12.18
C ASN A 286 3.11 -22.75 11.39
N LYS A 287 3.24 -22.87 10.07
CA LYS A 287 3.79 -21.80 9.22
C LYS A 287 2.65 -20.97 8.64
N ASN A 288 2.71 -19.65 8.79
CA ASN A 288 1.75 -18.76 8.14
C ASN A 288 2.05 -18.70 6.64
N SER A 289 1.44 -19.61 5.88
CA SER A 289 1.51 -19.66 4.42
C SER A 289 0.30 -20.42 3.90
N PHE A 290 -0.21 -20.00 2.73
CA PHE A 290 -1.32 -20.67 2.05
C PHE A 290 -1.10 -22.18 1.88
N LYS A 291 0.14 -22.60 1.60
CA LYS A 291 0.51 -24.01 1.42
C LYS A 291 0.20 -24.87 2.66
N TYR A 292 0.27 -24.30 3.85
CA TYR A 292 0.14 -25.03 5.11
C TYR A 292 -1.16 -24.75 5.85
N SER A 293 -1.97 -23.77 5.39
CA SER A 293 -3.24 -23.40 6.02
C SER A 293 -4.27 -24.54 6.00
N GLY A 294 -4.77 -24.91 7.16
CA GLY A 294 -5.81 -25.94 7.29
C GLY A 294 -7.21 -25.48 6.86
N LEU A 295 -7.49 -24.18 6.94
CA LEU A 295 -8.72 -23.50 6.55
C LEU A 295 -8.80 -23.34 5.03
N ALA A 296 -7.72 -22.89 4.39
CA ALA A 296 -7.69 -22.62 2.95
C ALA A 296 -7.65 -23.92 2.12
N ASN A 297 -6.91 -24.93 2.58
CA ASN A 297 -6.76 -26.17 1.81
C ASN A 297 -8.02 -27.05 1.86
N LYS A 298 -8.34 -27.70 0.73
CA LYS A 298 -9.49 -28.63 0.60
C LYS A 298 -9.21 -30.02 1.18
N LYS A 299 -7.94 -30.43 1.22
CA LYS A 299 -7.47 -31.74 1.72
C LYS A 299 -6.46 -31.55 2.85
N THR A 300 -6.99 -31.33 4.05
CA THR A 300 -6.22 -31.08 5.27
C THR A 300 -6.18 -32.33 6.15
N ILE A 301 -5.07 -32.53 6.85
CA ILE A 301 -4.91 -33.52 7.94
C ILE A 301 -4.58 -32.74 9.21
N ASP A 302 -5.22 -33.11 10.31
CA ASP A 302 -4.88 -32.64 11.65
C ASP A 302 -4.77 -33.82 12.63
N ILE A 303 -3.92 -33.69 13.64
CA ILE A 303 -3.68 -34.74 14.64
C ILE A 303 -3.66 -34.08 16.02
N SER A 304 -4.52 -34.57 16.91
CA SER A 304 -4.58 -34.12 18.30
C SER A 304 -4.64 -35.29 19.27
N ALA A 305 -4.33 -35.05 20.54
CA ALA A 305 -4.50 -36.06 21.58
C ALA A 305 -5.99 -36.41 21.74
N ALA A 306 -6.29 -37.71 21.93
CA ALA A 306 -7.66 -38.11 22.20
C ALA A 306 -8.13 -37.63 23.58
N PRO A 307 -9.36 -37.07 23.72
CA PRO A 307 -9.88 -36.60 25.01
C PRO A 307 -9.92 -37.69 26.10
N SER A 308 -10.00 -38.95 25.70
CA SER A 308 -9.97 -40.11 26.60
C SER A 308 -8.59 -40.43 27.18
N GLY A 309 -7.55 -39.67 26.82
CA GLY A 309 -6.16 -39.95 27.19
C GLY A 309 -5.56 -41.19 26.51
N ARG A 310 -6.33 -41.90 25.67
CA ARG A 310 -5.89 -43.10 24.95
C ARG A 310 -5.97 -42.90 23.44
N GLY A 311 -4.81 -42.80 22.80
CA GLY A 311 -4.67 -42.70 21.35
C GLY A 311 -4.67 -41.27 20.83
N VAL A 312 -4.90 -41.11 19.53
CA VAL A 312 -4.90 -39.82 18.83
C VAL A 312 -6.19 -39.64 18.03
N VAL A 313 -6.67 -38.41 17.94
CA VAL A 313 -7.75 -38.03 17.03
C VAL A 313 -7.13 -37.55 15.73
N LEU A 314 -7.45 -38.25 14.65
CA LEU A 314 -7.11 -37.88 13.30
C LEU A 314 -8.31 -37.15 12.69
N ALA A 315 -8.12 -35.90 12.30
CA ALA A 315 -9.13 -35.14 11.59
C ALA A 315 -8.75 -34.96 10.12
N THR A 316 -9.72 -35.09 9.22
CA THR A 316 -9.54 -34.84 7.79
C THR A 316 -10.67 -33.96 7.25
N LYS A 317 -10.34 -33.13 6.24
CA LYS A 317 -11.33 -32.27 5.58
C LYS A 317 -11.86 -32.95 4.31
N LYS A 318 -13.18 -33.11 4.21
CA LYS A 318 -13.87 -33.68 3.06
C LYS A 318 -13.85 -32.68 1.91
N SER A 319 -13.26 -33.07 0.77
CA SER A 319 -13.19 -32.22 -0.42
C SER A 319 -14.53 -32.04 -1.15
N SER A 320 -15.52 -32.88 -0.87
CA SER A 320 -16.85 -32.86 -1.49
C SER A 320 -17.86 -31.93 -0.81
N VAL A 321 -17.51 -31.33 0.34
CA VAL A 321 -18.41 -30.43 1.07
C VAL A 321 -18.24 -28.99 0.57
N PRO A 322 -19.33 -28.31 0.15
CA PRO A 322 -19.27 -26.91 -0.27
C PRO A 322 -18.73 -25.98 0.82
N ALA A 323 -18.01 -24.93 0.42
CA ALA A 323 -17.29 -24.02 1.32
C ALA A 323 -18.20 -23.35 2.38
N PHE A 324 -19.48 -23.12 2.08
CA PHE A 324 -20.46 -22.51 2.98
C PHE A 324 -21.03 -23.46 4.05
N LYS A 325 -20.57 -24.73 4.12
CA LYS A 325 -20.98 -25.71 5.16
C LYS A 325 -19.77 -26.24 5.96
N PRO A 326 -18.97 -25.37 6.61
CA PRO A 326 -17.70 -25.76 7.22
C PRO A 326 -17.85 -26.78 8.36
N SER A 327 -18.93 -26.73 9.14
CA SER A 327 -19.19 -27.67 10.25
C SER A 327 -19.31 -29.13 9.79
N LYS A 328 -19.77 -29.36 8.54
CA LYS A 328 -19.90 -30.70 7.96
C LYS A 328 -18.65 -31.17 7.20
N ALA A 329 -17.67 -30.28 7.02
CA ALA A 329 -16.49 -30.54 6.22
C ALA A 329 -15.44 -31.37 6.96
N ILE A 330 -15.49 -31.46 8.29
CA ILE A 330 -14.49 -32.16 9.09
C ILE A 330 -14.97 -33.57 9.44
N ASN A 331 -14.14 -34.57 9.18
CA ASN A 331 -14.28 -35.94 9.68
C ASN A 331 -13.25 -36.15 10.80
N LYS A 332 -13.64 -36.75 11.93
CA LYS A 332 -12.75 -37.09 13.04
C LYS A 332 -12.84 -38.58 13.34
N VAL A 333 -11.68 -39.24 13.44
CA VAL A 333 -11.57 -40.65 13.80
C VAL A 333 -10.55 -40.81 14.92
N THR A 334 -10.94 -41.47 16.00
CA THR A 334 -10.04 -41.78 17.11
C THR A 334 -9.29 -43.08 16.84
N LEU A 335 -7.97 -43.00 16.80
CA LEU A 335 -7.07 -44.13 16.59
C LEU A 335 -6.52 -44.62 17.93
N THR A 336 -6.98 -45.79 18.37
CA THR A 336 -6.62 -46.38 19.69
C THR A 336 -5.77 -47.65 19.57
N LYS A 337 -5.51 -48.13 18.35
CA LYS A 337 -4.88 -49.45 18.08
C LYS A 337 -3.34 -49.46 18.24
N GLY A 338 -2.78 -48.58 19.07
CA GLY A 338 -1.33 -48.43 19.31
C GLY A 338 -0.60 -47.61 18.24
N VAL A 339 0.64 -47.19 18.55
CA VAL A 339 1.41 -46.19 17.80
C VAL A 339 1.68 -46.64 16.35
N ARG A 340 2.22 -47.85 16.15
CA ARG A 340 2.58 -48.35 14.80
C ARG A 340 1.39 -48.43 13.86
N LYS A 341 0.24 -48.93 14.33
CA LYS A 341 -0.97 -49.05 13.51
C LYS A 341 -1.57 -47.68 13.20
N SER A 342 -1.60 -46.78 14.19
CA SER A 342 -2.10 -45.41 14.02
C SER A 342 -1.26 -44.61 13.03
N ALA A 343 0.08 -44.69 13.15
CA ALA A 343 1.00 -44.04 12.21
C ALA A 343 0.83 -44.56 10.77
N ARG A 344 0.61 -45.87 10.58
CA ARG A 344 0.34 -46.45 9.26
C ARG A 344 -0.96 -45.93 8.65
N SER A 345 -2.01 -45.78 9.45
CA SER A 345 -3.28 -45.18 9.00
C SER A 345 -3.12 -43.72 8.55
N VAL A 346 -2.40 -42.91 9.33
CA VAL A 346 -2.11 -41.50 8.98
C VAL A 346 -1.27 -41.44 7.70
N ALA A 347 -0.20 -42.22 7.60
CA ALA A 347 0.65 -42.28 6.41
C ALA A 347 -0.13 -42.73 5.17
N GLY A 348 -1.08 -43.65 5.32
CA GLY A 348 -1.99 -44.10 4.26
C GLY A 348 -2.83 -42.96 3.67
N LEU A 349 -3.27 -41.99 4.47
CA LEU A 349 -3.99 -40.82 3.97
C LEU A 349 -3.08 -39.88 3.20
N THR A 350 -1.83 -39.72 3.65
CA THR A 350 -0.87 -38.92 2.87
C THR A 350 -0.70 -39.50 1.47
N ARG A 351 -0.66 -40.84 1.38
CA ARG A 351 -1.03 -41.73 0.24
C ARG A 351 -1.93 -41.13 -0.84
N SER A 352 -3.14 -40.81 -0.38
CA SER A 352 -4.32 -40.49 -1.19
C SER A 352 -4.43 -39.00 -1.54
N GLY A 353 -3.32 -38.26 -1.50
CA GLY A 353 -3.25 -36.86 -1.91
C GLY A 353 -3.64 -35.85 -0.83
N TYR A 354 -3.71 -36.24 0.43
CA TYR A 354 -3.84 -35.31 1.56
C TYR A 354 -2.44 -34.95 2.07
N ARG A 355 -2.05 -33.67 2.06
CA ARG A 355 -0.76 -33.21 2.63
C ARG A 355 0.43 -34.12 2.27
N ALA A 356 0.66 -34.32 0.97
CA ALA A 356 1.75 -35.18 0.47
C ALA A 356 3.14 -34.66 0.88
N ASP A 357 3.25 -33.36 1.19
CA ASP A 357 4.42 -32.68 1.73
C ASP A 357 4.87 -33.22 3.09
N LEU A 358 4.00 -33.91 3.85
CA LEU A 358 4.34 -34.49 5.15
C LEU A 358 5.04 -35.86 5.04
N ARG A 359 5.32 -36.35 3.83
CA ARG A 359 6.06 -37.59 3.63
C ARG A 359 7.55 -37.33 3.74
N LYS A 360 8.29 -38.28 4.31
CA LYS A 360 9.76 -38.31 4.20
C LYS A 360 10.14 -38.32 2.72
N VAL A 361 10.95 -37.35 2.30
CA VAL A 361 11.65 -37.41 1.01
C VAL A 361 12.52 -38.66 1.06
N LYS A 362 12.42 -39.50 0.03
CA LYS A 362 13.23 -40.71 -0.07
C LYS A 362 14.64 -40.38 -0.48
#